data_AF-A0A965RAH6-F1
#
_entry.id   AF-A0A965RAH6-F1
#
_cell.length_a   1.000
_cell.length_b   1.000
_cell.length_c   1.000
_cell.angle_alpha   90.00
_cell.angle_beta   90.00
_cell.angle_gamma   90.00
#
_symmetry.space_group_name_H-M   'P 1'
#
loop_
_entity.id
_entity.type
_entity.pdbx_description
1 polymer ?
#
loop_
_entity_poly.entity_id
_entity_poly.type
_entity_poly.pdbx_seq_one_letter_code
_entity_poly.pdbx_strand_id
1 'polypeptide(L)'
;MMSQRVIFDCDPGVDDGVALLLAFSAKTELDLLGITTVAGNVSAELTARNACLIRDIAGRTDVPVFAGCTRPLVLEPIEAGHFH
;
A
#
# COMPACT_ATOMS: atom_id res chain seq x y z
N MET A 1 -1.99 26.32 0.20
CA MET A 1 -3.08 25.41 -0.18
C MET A 1 -3.35 24.51 1.02
N MET A 2 -4.59 24.04 1.24
CA MET A 2 -4.82 23.03 2.30
C MET A 2 -4.48 21.65 1.76
N SER A 3 -3.70 20.88 2.53
CA SER A 3 -3.33 19.50 2.21
C SER A 3 -4.52 18.56 2.40
N GLN A 4 -4.73 17.64 1.46
CA GLN A 4 -5.80 16.65 1.53
C GLN A 4 -5.37 15.48 2.43
N ARG A 5 -6.16 15.23 3.48
CA ARG A 5 -5.95 14.09 4.38
C ARG A 5 -6.42 12.81 3.71
N VAL A 6 -5.54 11.81 3.65
CA VAL A 6 -5.81 10.54 2.96
C VAL A 6 -5.29 9.34 3.75
N ILE A 7 -5.99 8.21 3.62
CA ILE A 7 -5.50 6.86 3.95
C ILE A 7 -5.51 6.09 2.65
N PHE A 8 -4.44 5.35 2.37
CA PHE A 8 -4.35 4.48 1.20
C PHE A 8 -4.60 3.04 1.64
N ASP A 9 -5.59 2.39 1.02
CA ASP A 9 -5.86 0.97 1.17
C ASP A 9 -5.53 0.29 -0.16
N CYS A 10 -4.53 -0.60 -0.18
CA CYS A 10 -4.02 -1.20 -1.42
C CYS A 10 -3.35 -2.57 -1.21
N ASP A 11 -3.02 -3.27 -2.30
CA ASP A 11 -2.37 -4.58 -2.30
C ASP A 11 -1.03 -4.56 -3.04
N PRO A 12 0.02 -3.87 -2.53
CA PRO A 12 1.06 -3.33 -3.39
C PRO A 12 1.71 -4.29 -4.41
N GLY A 13 1.27 -4.13 -5.65
CA GLY A 13 1.94 -4.56 -6.88
C GLY A 13 2.81 -3.44 -7.47
N VAL A 14 3.11 -3.55 -8.77
CA VAL A 14 3.98 -2.58 -9.48
C VAL A 14 3.32 -1.20 -9.56
N ASP A 15 2.05 -1.16 -9.94
CA ASP A 15 1.25 0.06 -10.09
C ASP A 15 0.96 0.76 -8.77
N ASP A 16 0.56 0.01 -7.73
CA ASP A 16 0.43 0.55 -6.37
C ASP A 16 1.77 1.09 -5.85
N GLY A 17 2.87 0.40 -6.14
CA GLY A 17 4.20 0.86 -5.74
C GLY A 17 4.54 2.23 -6.34
N VAL A 18 4.23 2.44 -7.62
CA VAL A 18 4.36 3.76 -8.25
C VAL A 18 3.42 4.78 -7.62
N ALA A 19 2.16 4.41 -7.35
CA ALA A 19 1.19 5.31 -6.70
C ALA A 19 1.65 5.75 -5.30
N LEU A 20 2.19 4.82 -4.50
CA LEU A 20 2.73 5.11 -3.17
C LEU A 20 3.94 6.05 -3.26
N LEU A 21 4.89 5.83 -4.17
CA LEU A 21 6.04 6.71 -4.37
C LEU A 21 5.62 8.14 -4.79
N LEU A 22 4.60 8.25 -5.64
CA LEU A 22 4.01 9.54 -6.01
C LEU A 22 3.36 10.22 -4.79
N ALA A 23 2.57 9.49 -4.01
CA ALA A 23 1.93 10.00 -2.81
C ALA A 23 2.95 10.49 -1.77
N PHE A 24 4.04 9.73 -1.56
CA PHE A 24 5.13 10.11 -0.67
C PHE A 24 5.88 11.37 -1.11
N SER A 25 5.91 11.65 -2.42
CA SER A 25 6.53 12.85 -2.99
C SER A 25 5.63 14.09 -2.90
N ALA A 26 4.31 13.90 -2.89
CA ALA A 26 3.28 14.95 -2.87
C ALA A 26 2.99 15.52 -1.47
N LYS A 27 4.04 15.86 -0.69
CA LYS A 27 3.90 16.29 0.72
C LYS A 27 3.16 17.62 0.91
N THR A 28 3.05 18.43 -0.13
CA THR A 28 2.34 19.72 -0.10
C THR A 28 0.85 19.57 -0.41
N GLU A 29 0.50 18.53 -1.15
CA GLU A 29 -0.85 18.22 -1.61
C GLU A 29 -1.54 17.20 -0.70
N LEU A 30 -0.78 16.25 -0.13
CA LEU A 30 -1.30 15.11 0.64
C LEU A 30 -0.75 15.07 2.07
N ASP A 31 -1.66 14.88 3.01
CA ASP A 31 -1.38 14.51 4.40
C ASP A 31 -1.75 13.03 4.54
N LEU A 32 -0.78 12.17 4.19
CA LEU A 32 -0.94 10.72 4.20
C LEU A 32 -0.86 10.20 5.64
N LEU A 33 -2.03 9.86 6.20
CA LEU A 33 -2.20 9.46 7.59
C LEU A 33 -1.72 8.03 7.87
N GLY A 34 -1.71 7.19 6.84
CA GLY A 34 -1.33 5.79 6.95
C GLY A 34 -1.66 4.99 5.69
N ILE A 35 -1.11 3.78 5.65
CA ILE A 35 -1.36 2.79 4.60
C ILE A 35 -1.96 1.55 5.26
N THR A 36 -3.07 1.05 4.74
CA THR A 36 -3.59 -0.28 5.04
C THR A 36 -3.33 -1.19 3.84
N THR A 37 -2.99 -2.45 4.09
CA THR A 37 -2.80 -3.42 3.01
C THR A 37 -3.80 -4.55 3.04
N VAL A 38 -4.12 -5.11 1.88
CA VAL A 38 -5.01 -6.27 1.75
C VAL A 38 -4.34 -7.34 0.89
N ALA A 39 -4.80 -8.59 1.01
CA ALA A 39 -4.45 -9.62 0.03
C ALA A 39 -5.09 -9.32 -1.32
N GLY A 40 -4.34 -9.56 -2.39
CA GLY A 40 -4.80 -9.38 -3.77
C GLY A 40 -4.11 -10.39 -4.68
N ASN A 41 -3.32 -9.91 -5.64
CA ASN A 41 -2.57 -10.78 -6.54
C ASN A 41 -1.49 -11.62 -5.83
N VAL A 42 -1.07 -11.18 -4.64
CA VAL A 42 -0.16 -11.88 -3.74
C VAL A 42 -0.73 -11.89 -2.32
N SER A 43 -0.14 -12.71 -1.44
CA SER A 43 -0.58 -12.84 -0.05
C SER A 43 -0.53 -11.51 0.72
N ALA A 44 -1.41 -11.34 1.71
CA ALA A 44 -1.41 -10.13 2.56
C ALA A 44 -0.07 -9.87 3.27
N GLU A 45 0.70 -10.92 3.57
CA GLU A 45 2.04 -10.78 4.13
C GLU A 45 3.00 -10.13 3.14
N LEU A 46 2.93 -10.54 1.86
CA LEU A 46 3.74 -9.96 0.79
C LEU A 46 3.31 -8.53 0.50
N THR A 47 2.02 -8.22 0.44
CA THR A 47 1.54 -6.85 0.21
C THR A 47 1.95 -5.91 1.35
N ALA A 48 1.81 -6.34 2.61
CA ALA A 48 2.28 -5.59 3.77
C ALA A 48 3.80 -5.36 3.76
N ARG A 49 4.57 -6.39 3.41
CA ARG A 49 6.02 -6.30 3.24
C ARG A 49 6.39 -5.31 2.14
N ASN A 50 5.72 -5.38 0.98
CA ASN A 50 5.97 -4.47 -0.14
C ASN A 50 5.68 -3.02 0.24
N ALA A 51 4.55 -2.74 0.90
CA ALA A 51 4.24 -1.41 1.43
C ALA A 51 5.34 -0.88 2.36
N CYS A 52 5.82 -1.71 3.29
CA CYS A 52 6.92 -1.35 4.18
C CYS A 52 8.21 -1.04 3.42
N LEU A 53 8.59 -1.88 2.46
CA LEU A 53 9.79 -1.66 1.65
C LEU A 53 9.72 -0.38 0.82
N ILE A 54 8.59 -0.13 0.17
CA ILE A 54 8.39 1.09 -0.64
C ILE A 54 8.44 2.33 0.26
N ARG A 55 7.79 2.29 1.42
CA ARG A 55 7.86 3.35 2.44
C ARG A 55 9.31 3.61 2.89
N ASP A 56 10.07 2.56 3.14
CA ASP A 56 11.46 2.65 3.60
C ASP A 56 12.37 3.23 2.51
N ILE A 57 12.20 2.78 1.25
CA ILE A 57 12.89 3.33 0.08
C ILE A 57 12.58 4.82 -0.09
N ALA A 58 11.32 5.22 0.13
CA ALA A 58 10.89 6.62 0.05
C ALA A 58 11.36 7.47 1.25
N GLY A 59 11.97 6.87 2.29
CA GLY A 59 12.37 7.57 3.51
C GLY A 59 11.18 8.13 4.31
N ARG A 60 10.02 7.46 4.25
CA ARG A 60 8.76 7.89 4.90
C ARG A 60 8.35 6.98 6.05
N THR A 61 9.31 6.57 6.87
CA THR A 61 9.08 5.69 8.03
C THR A 61 8.14 6.27 9.09
N ASP A 62 7.81 7.56 8.99
CA ASP A 62 6.78 8.23 9.78
C ASP A 62 5.34 7.84 9.38
N VAL A 63 5.13 7.32 8.18
CA VAL A 63 3.81 6.85 7.73
C VAL A 63 3.58 5.42 8.21
N PRO A 64 2.58 5.16 9.06
CA PRO A 64 2.32 3.82 9.57
C PRO A 64 1.72 2.92 8.48
N VAL A 65 2.07 1.63 8.54
CA VAL A 65 1.54 0.59 7.65
C VAL A 65 0.83 -0.46 8.51
N PHE A 66 -0.40 -0.81 8.15
CA PHE A 66 -1.21 -1.80 8.86
C PHE A 66 -1.64 -2.91 7.91
N ALA A 67 -1.28 -4.16 8.22
CA ALA A 67 -1.75 -5.32 7.47
C ALA A 67 -3.23 -5.58 7.76
N GLY A 68 -4.01 -5.81 6.70
CA GLY A 68 -5.45 -6.02 6.74
C GLY A 68 -5.86 -7.44 6.39
N CYS A 69 -6.95 -7.57 5.63
CA CYS A 69 -7.59 -8.87 5.38
C CYS A 69 -6.74 -9.78 4.51
N THR A 70 -6.64 -11.06 4.89
CA THR A 70 -5.84 -12.08 4.20
C THR A 70 -6.55 -12.76 3.04
N ARG A 71 -7.86 -12.51 2.86
CA ARG A 71 -8.69 -13.13 1.83
C ARG A 71 -9.94 -12.30 1.53
N PRO A 72 -10.60 -12.51 0.38
CA PRO A 72 -11.91 -11.95 0.10
C PRO A 72 -12.98 -12.45 1.11
N LEU A 73 -14.09 -11.71 1.20
CA LEU A 73 -15.18 -12.04 2.13
C LEU A 73 -15.93 -13.33 1.74
N VAL A 74 -16.14 -13.55 0.44
CA VAL A 74 -17.02 -14.61 -0.08
C VAL A 74 -16.30 -15.60 -1.00
N LEU A 75 -15.35 -15.11 -1.79
CA LEU A 75 -14.64 -15.91 -2.78
C LEU A 75 -13.34 -16.47 -2.21
N GLU A 76 -12.89 -17.59 -2.77
CA GLU A 76 -11.54 -18.07 -2.54
C GLU A 76 -10.51 -17.09 -3.14
N PRO A 77 -9.35 -16.89 -2.50
CA PRO A 77 -8.27 -16.09 -3.05
C PRO A 77 -7.80 -16.65 -4.40
N ILE A 78 -7.57 -15.75 -5.36
CA ILE A 78 -6.93 -16.08 -6.63
C ILE A 78 -5.63 -15.28 -6.68
N GLU A 79 -4.50 -15.98 -6.63
CA GLU A 79 -3.19 -15.35 -6.71
C GLU A 79 -2.69 -15.31 -8.16
N ALA A 80 -1.95 -14.26 -8.49
CA ALA A 80 -1.31 -14.05 -9.78
C ALA A 80 0.19 -13.77 -9.63
N GLY A 81 0.83 -14.28 -8.57
CA GLY A 81 2.23 -14.03 -8.21
C GLY A 81 3.28 -14.43 -9.26
N HIS A 82 2.90 -15.13 -10.33
CA HIS A 82 3.80 -15.40 -11.46
C HIS A 82 4.04 -14.19 -12.37
N PHE A 83 3.23 -13.13 -12.25
CA PHE A 83 3.30 -11.92 -13.07
C PHE A 83 3.51 -10.63 -12.26
N HIS A 84 3.80 -10.75 -10.96
CA HIS A 84 3.88 -9.63 -10.01
C HIS A 84 5.20 -9.64 -9.24
#